data_AF-A0A7X4AHQ7-F1
#
_entry.id   AF-A0A7X4AHQ7-F1
#
_cell.length_a   1.000
_cell.length_b   1.000
_cell.length_c   1.000
_cell.angle_alpha   90.00
_cell.angle_beta   90.00
_cell.angle_gamma   90.00
#
_symmetry.space_group_name_H-M   'P 1'
#
loop_
_entity.id
_entity.type
_entity.pdbx_description
1 polymer ?
#
loop_
_entity_poly.entity_id
_entity_poly.type
_entity_poly.pdbx_seq_one_letter_code
_entity_poly.pdbx_strand_id
1 'polypeptide(L)'
;MAEPFILRPLMEADLAAVVAIEEASDLPQQSMEARRAELGDERTRGVVLEVKGAVVGVLYHLHIYEPTRRTGKWGGGRVGL
;
A
#
# COMPACT_ATOMS: atom_id res chain seq x y z
N MET A 1 15.84 -18.56 -19.06
CA MET A 1 14.86 -17.68 -19.74
C MET A 1 13.97 -17.10 -18.66
N ALA A 2 13.75 -15.79 -18.64
CA ALA A 2 12.84 -15.18 -17.67
C ALA A 2 11.39 -15.54 -18.03
N GLU A 3 10.57 -15.88 -17.05
CA GLU A 3 9.14 -16.10 -17.28
C GLU A 3 8.44 -14.77 -17.59
N PRO A 4 7.47 -14.74 -18.52
CA PRO A 4 6.71 -13.52 -18.79
C PRO A 4 5.85 -13.16 -17.58
N PHE A 5 5.91 -11.89 -17.20
CA PHE A 5 5.08 -11.31 -16.15
C PHE A 5 4.29 -10.12 -16.69
N ILE A 6 3.15 -9.84 -16.06
CA ILE A 6 2.27 -8.73 -16.40
C ILE A 6 2.17 -7.82 -15.18
N LEU A 7 2.36 -6.52 -15.40
CA LEU A 7 2.01 -5.49 -14.42
C LEU A 7 0.71 -4.85 -14.86
N ARG A 8 -0.29 -4.86 -13.99
CA ARG A 8 -1.60 -4.24 -14.26
C ARG A 8 -2.16 -3.57 -13.01
N PRO A 9 -3.08 -2.60 -13.17
CA PRO A 9 -3.76 -2.00 -12.03
C PRO A 9 -4.39 -3.07 -11.12
N LEU A 10 -4.29 -2.85 -9.81
CA LEU A 10 -5.01 -3.63 -8.81
C LEU A 10 -6.51 -3.47 -9.04
N MET A 11 -7.24 -4.58 -9.06
CA MET A 11 -8.69 -4.61 -9.21
C MET A 11 -9.33 -5.25 -7.98
N GLU A 12 -10.64 -5.06 -7.80
CA GLU A 12 -11.37 -5.65 -6.67
C GLU A 12 -11.26 -7.18 -6.66
N ALA A 13 -11.26 -7.80 -7.84
CA ALA A 13 -11.11 -9.25 -8.01
C ALA A 13 -9.78 -9.80 -7.46
N ASP A 14 -8.74 -8.97 -7.35
CA ASP A 14 -7.43 -9.38 -6.88
C ASP A 14 -7.30 -9.33 -5.35
N LEU A 15 -8.20 -8.63 -4.65
CA LEU A 15 -8.06 -8.34 -3.22
C LEU A 15 -7.90 -9.62 -2.37
N ALA A 16 -8.58 -10.70 -2.73
CA ALA A 16 -8.43 -11.99 -2.05
C ALA A 16 -7.01 -12.56 -2.19
N ALA A 17 -6.41 -12.46 -3.38
CA ALA A 17 -5.02 -12.87 -3.59
C ALA A 17 -4.05 -11.97 -2.81
N VAL A 18 -4.35 -10.68 -2.71
CA VAL A 18 -3.52 -9.74 -1.96
C VAL A 18 -3.55 -10.02 -0.45
N VAL A 19 -4.72 -10.35 0.12
CA VAL A 19 -4.83 -10.78 1.53
C VAL A 19 -3.98 -12.02 1.78
N ALA A 20 -4.07 -13.03 0.90
CA ALA A 20 -3.27 -14.25 1.02
C ALA A 20 -1.75 -13.97 0.92
N ILE A 21 -1.33 -13.02 0.09
CA ILE A 21 0.08 -12.62 -0.04
C ILE A 21 0.56 -11.93 1.24
N GLU A 22 -0.24 -11.04 1.84
CA GLU A 22 0.11 -10.37 3.09
C GLU A 22 0.17 -11.34 4.26
N GLU A 23 -0.78 -12.28 4.35
CA GLU A 23 -0.75 -13.39 5.30
C GLU A 23 0.54 -14.21 5.18
N ALA A 24 0.91 -14.60 3.95
CA ALA A 24 2.11 -15.37 3.70
C ALA A 24 3.41 -14.57 3.95
N SER A 25 3.33 -13.24 3.90
CA SER A 25 4.48 -12.33 4.07
C SER A 25 4.58 -11.73 5.47
N ASP A 26 3.70 -12.11 6.41
CA ASP A 26 3.59 -11.55 7.77
C ASP A 26 3.47 -10.01 7.76
N LEU A 27 2.76 -9.48 6.76
CA LEU A 27 2.53 -8.04 6.61
C LEU A 27 1.29 -7.59 7.41
N PRO A 28 1.21 -6.31 7.80
CA PRO A 28 0.02 -5.77 8.45
C PRO A 28 -1.21 -5.95 7.57
N GLN A 29 -2.14 -6.78 8.04
CA GLN A 29 -3.37 -7.05 7.30
C GLN A 29 -4.33 -5.88 7.44
N GLN A 30 -4.70 -5.29 6.31
CA GLN A 30 -5.89 -4.45 6.26
C GLN A 30 -7.14 -5.29 6.03
N SER A 31 -8.26 -4.86 6.62
CA SER A 31 -9.56 -5.49 6.35
C SER A 31 -9.95 -5.35 4.88
N MET A 32 -10.71 -6.32 4.37
CA MET A 32 -11.28 -6.29 3.01
C MET A 32 -12.09 -5.00 2.74
N GLU A 33 -12.77 -4.47 3.75
CA GLU A 33 -13.53 -3.21 3.64
C GLU A 33 -12.62 -2.00 3.49
N ALA A 34 -11.52 -1.93 4.25
CA ALA A 34 -10.53 -0.85 4.12
C ALA A 34 -9.93 -0.83 2.72
N ARG A 35 -9.58 -2.00 2.18
CA ARG A 35 -9.03 -2.13 0.82
C ARG A 35 -9.99 -1.72 -0.27
N ARG A 36 -11.29 -2.05 -0.14
CA ARG A 36 -12.31 -1.59 -1.07
C ARG A 36 -12.47 -0.08 -1.05
N ALA A 37 -12.43 0.52 0.15
CA ALA A 37 -12.47 1.97 0.29
C ALA A 37 -11.25 2.63 -0.37
N GLU A 38 -10.05 2.04 -0.20
CA GLU A 38 -8.82 2.50 -0.85
C GLU A 38 -8.87 2.34 -2.37
N LEU A 39 -9.39 1.22 -2.89
CA LEU A 39 -9.51 0.99 -4.34
C LEU A 39 -10.46 2.00 -5.01
N GLY A 40 -11.45 2.49 -4.27
CA GLY A 40 -12.34 3.57 -4.70
C GLY A 40 -11.73 4.97 -4.58
N ASP A 41 -10.61 5.12 -3.88
CA ASP A 41 -9.85 6.38 -3.79
C ASP A 41 -8.83 6.43 -4.93
N GLU A 42 -8.99 7.40 -5.84
CA GLU A 42 -8.10 7.58 -6.98
C GLU A 42 -6.63 7.85 -6.60
N ARG A 43 -6.37 8.18 -5.32
CA ARG A 43 -5.04 8.40 -4.74
C ARG A 43 -4.34 7.10 -4.34
N THR A 44 -5.08 6.02 -4.10
CA THR A 44 -4.53 4.74 -3.64
C THR A 44 -4.44 3.77 -4.81
N ARG A 45 -3.52 4.05 -5.74
CA ARG A 45 -3.30 3.19 -6.91
C ARG A 45 -2.33 2.06 -6.58
N GLY A 46 -2.85 0.85 -6.48
CA GLY A 46 -2.05 -0.38 -6.44
C GLY A 46 -1.78 -0.92 -7.85
N VAL A 47 -0.67 -1.65 -8.00
CA VAL A 47 -0.34 -2.45 -9.19
C VAL A 47 -0.11 -3.88 -8.73
N VAL A 48 -0.66 -4.85 -9.44
CA VAL A 48 -0.39 -6.27 -9.19
C VAL A 48 0.64 -6.81 -10.18
N LEU A 49 1.46 -7.73 -9.69
CA LEU A 49 2.35 -8.56 -10.48
C LEU A 49 1.67 -9.90 -10.74
N GLU A 50 1.43 -10.19 -12.01
CA GLU A 50 0.79 -11.43 -12.45
C GLU A 50 1.79 -12.31 -13.23
N VAL A 51 1.84 -13.59 -12.89
CA VAL A 51 2.65 -14.61 -13.57
C VAL A 51 1.74 -15.79 -13.89
N LYS A 52 1.62 -16.15 -15.18
CA LYS A 52 0.75 -17.26 -15.67
C LYS A 52 -0.71 -17.17 -15.18
N GLY A 53 -1.27 -15.96 -15.09
CA GLY A 53 -2.65 -15.75 -14.63
C GLY A 53 -2.83 -15.71 -13.11
N ALA A 54 -1.76 -15.88 -12.33
CA ALA A 54 -1.80 -15.80 -10.87
C ALA A 54 -1.17 -14.49 -10.38
N VAL A 55 -1.85 -13.80 -9.47
CA VAL A 55 -1.27 -12.65 -8.76
C VAL A 55 -0.27 -13.18 -7.74
N VAL A 56 0.98 -12.76 -7.88
CA VAL A 56 2.11 -13.20 -7.02
C VAL A 56 2.68 -12.06 -6.19
N GLY A 57 2.24 -10.83 -6.41
CA GLY A 57 2.68 -9.67 -5.65
C GLY A 57 1.78 -8.46 -5.88
N VAL A 58 1.85 -7.52 -4.94
CA VAL A 58 1.20 -6.22 -5.02
C VAL A 58 2.23 -5.13 -4.70
N LEU A 59 2.16 -4.02 -5.43
CA LEU A 59 2.83 -2.78 -5.10
C LEU A 59 1.75 -1.73 -4.84
N TYR A 60 1.75 -1.14 -3.65
CA TYR A 60 0.92 0.02 -3.35
C TYR A 60 1.73 1.29 -3.60
N HIS A 61 1.10 2.33 -4.16
CA HIS A 61 1.67 3.67 -4.09
C HIS A 61 1.71 4.09 -2.62
N LEU A 62 2.88 3.97 -1.99
CA LEU A 62 3.12 4.52 -0.67
C LEU A 62 3.14 6.04 -0.81
N HIS A 63 2.04 6.72 -0.50
CA HIS A 63 2.09 8.14 -0.22
C HIS A 63 2.96 8.31 1.03
N ILE A 64 4.26 8.59 0.83
CA ILE A 64 5.09 9.14 1.89
C ILE A 64 4.44 10.48 2.21
N TYR A 65 3.66 10.52 3.29
CA TYR A 65 3.10 11.74 3.82
C TYR A 65 4.28 12.64 4.21
N GLU A 66 4.64 13.62 3.37
CA GLU A 66 5.46 14.73 3.83
C GLU A 66 4.68 15.36 4.99
N PRO A 67 5.23 15.40 6.22
CA PRO A 67 4.56 16.11 7.29
C PRO A 67 4.53 17.57 6.89
N THR A 68 3.36 18.02 6.43
CA THR A 68 3.03 19.42 6.17
C THR A 68 3.74 20.25 7.22
N ARG A 69 4.69 21.09 6.78
CA ARG A 69 5.50 21.95 7.64
C ARG A 69 4.59 22.56 8.71
N ARG A 70 4.66 22.02 9.93
CA ARG A 70 3.97 22.60 11.08
C ARG A 70 4.75 23.87 11.42
N THR A 71 4.39 24.97 10.76
CA THR A 71 4.64 26.32 11.25
C THR A 71 3.81 26.51 12.52
N GLY A 72 4.25 25.87 13.59
CA GLY A 72 3.66 25.92 14.92
C GLY A 72 4.78 26.24 15.90
N LYS A 73 5.07 27.54 16.03
CA LYS A 73 5.63 28.24 17.19
C LYS A 73 6.17 27.30 18.28
N TRP A 74 7.49 27.14 18.37
CA TRP A 74 8.14 26.50 19.51
C TRP A 74 7.85 27.34 20.77
N GLY A 75 6.83 26.91 21.52
CA GLY A 75 6.61 27.36 22.89
C GLY A 75 7.78 26.91 23.74
N GLY A 76 8.44 27.87 24.38
CA GLY A 76 9.67 27.68 25.11
C GLY A 76 9.58 26.64 26.22
N GLY A 77 10.54 25.73 26.23
CA GLY A 77 10.89 24.89 27.37
C GLY A 77 12.40 24.90 27.52
N ARG A 78 12.90 25.68 28.49
CA ARG A 78 14.31 25.72 28.90
C ARG A 78 14.71 24.33 29.41
N VAL A 79 15.75 23.73 28.83
CA VAL A 79 16.47 22.61 29.47
C VAL A 79 17.66 23.23 30.19
N GLY A 80 17.62 23.21 31.52
CA GLY A 80 18.76 23.56 32.37
C GLY A 80 19.80 22.44 32.33
N LEU A 81 21.05 22.87 32.44
CA LEU A 81 22.29 22.07 32.54
C LEU A 81 22.21 20.95 33.59
#